data_AF-A0A4Q1CE13-F1
#
_entry.id   AF-A0A4Q1CE13-F1
#
_cell.length_a   1.000
_cell.length_b   1.000
_cell.length_c   1.000
_cell.angle_alpha   90.00
_cell.angle_beta   90.00
_cell.angle_gamma   90.00
#
_symmetry.space_group_name_H-M   'P 1'
#
loop_
_entity.id
_entity.type
_entity.pdbx_description
1 polymer ?
#
loop_
_entity_poly.entity_id
_entity_poly.type
_entity_poly.pdbx_seq_one_letter_code
_entity_poly.pdbx_strand_id
1 'polypeptide(L)'
;MKQLKTWDNYDRSPNSVENSLIMSDLSEEMAKWVEEGDEIDARRLMDTIERYFHEGDLPLTSIIYTDFLVTIMEAKRETRELIKTMMGSETKKNYFKLFNFYRESDS
;
A
#
# COMPACT_ATOMS: atom_id res chain seq x y z
N MET A 1 8.95 -9.41 -12.82
CA MET A 1 7.62 -9.12 -12.30
C MET A 1 6.65 -10.05 -12.97
N LYS A 2 5.88 -10.84 -12.22
CA LYS A 2 4.59 -11.30 -12.76
C LYS A 2 3.81 -10.06 -13.21
N GLN A 3 3.10 -10.17 -14.32
CA GLN A 3 2.26 -9.09 -14.81
C GLN A 3 1.27 -8.72 -13.70
N LEU A 4 1.28 -7.47 -13.25
CA LEU A 4 0.34 -6.95 -12.25
C LEU A 4 -1.05 -7.02 -12.86
N LYS A 5 -1.78 -8.10 -12.61
CA LYS A 5 -3.08 -8.33 -13.28
C LYS A 5 -4.06 -7.22 -12.98
N THR A 6 -3.95 -6.61 -11.80
CA THR A 6 -4.79 -5.49 -11.38
C THR A 6 -4.43 -4.21 -12.16
N TRP A 7 -3.15 -3.97 -12.42
CA TRP A 7 -2.66 -2.79 -13.17
C TRP A 7 -3.17 -2.74 -14.62
N ASP A 8 -3.47 -3.90 -15.21
CA ASP A 8 -3.95 -4.02 -16.59
C ASP A 8 -5.48 -3.76 -16.72
N ASN A 9 -6.21 -3.64 -15.59
CA ASN A 9 -7.67 -3.47 -15.59
C ASN A 9 -8.17 -2.03 -15.53
N TYR A 10 -7.29 -1.03 -15.33
CA TYR A 10 -7.72 0.36 -15.11
C TYR A 10 -7.45 1.27 -16.29
N ASP A 11 -8.38 2.22 -16.50
CA ASP A 11 -8.26 3.24 -17.52
C ASP A 11 -7.32 4.35 -17.04
N ARG A 12 -6.22 4.57 -17.77
CA ARG A 12 -5.13 5.49 -17.41
C ARG A 12 -5.44 6.96 -17.74
N SER A 13 -6.71 7.27 -17.95
CA SER A 13 -7.23 8.61 -18.20
C SER A 13 -6.96 9.52 -16.97
N PRO A 14 -6.39 10.72 -17.16
CA PRO A 14 -5.97 11.60 -16.05
C PRO A 14 -7.12 12.12 -15.16
N ASN A 15 -8.38 11.80 -15.48
CA ASN A 15 -9.57 12.22 -14.72
C ASN A 15 -10.44 11.04 -14.23
N SER A 16 -9.96 9.80 -14.26
CA SER A 16 -10.75 8.66 -13.74
C SER A 16 -10.73 8.64 -12.20
N VAL A 17 -11.89 8.33 -11.61
CA VAL A 17 -12.08 8.09 -10.15
C VAL A 17 -11.31 6.86 -9.68
N GLU A 18 -10.70 6.13 -10.60
CA GLU A 18 -10.08 4.82 -10.42
C GLU A 18 -8.74 4.88 -9.68
N ASN A 19 -8.10 6.04 -9.59
CA ASN A 19 -6.77 6.16 -8.98
C ASN A 19 -6.69 5.74 -7.50
N SER A 20 -7.76 5.96 -6.71
CA SER A 20 -7.82 5.49 -5.32
C SER A 20 -8.08 3.99 -5.22
N LEU A 21 -8.97 3.46 -6.07
CA LEU A 21 -9.26 2.03 -6.15
C LEU A 21 -8.03 1.21 -6.55
N ILE A 22 -7.22 1.73 -7.47
CA ILE A 22 -5.96 1.10 -7.89
C ILE A 22 -5.05 0.82 -6.69
N MET A 23 -4.89 1.79 -5.78
CA MET A 23 -3.95 1.65 -4.67
C MET A 23 -4.47 0.67 -3.61
N SER A 24 -5.78 0.62 -3.36
CA SER A 24 -6.39 -0.39 -2.50
C SER A 24 -6.25 -1.79 -3.10
N ASP A 25 -6.55 -1.98 -4.39
CA ASP A 25 -6.48 -3.30 -5.02
C ASP A 25 -5.03 -3.80 -5.14
N LEU A 26 -4.06 -2.91 -5.38
CA LEU A 26 -2.64 -3.25 -5.30
C LEU A 26 -2.22 -3.67 -3.89
N SER A 27 -2.77 -3.04 -2.86
CA SER A 27 -2.55 -3.39 -1.46
C SER A 27 -3.10 -4.78 -1.14
N GLU A 28 -4.29 -5.10 -1.62
CA GLU A 28 -4.88 -6.44 -1.50
C GLU A 28 -4.10 -7.51 -2.27
N GLU A 29 -3.65 -7.20 -3.48
CA GLU A 29 -2.85 -8.11 -4.29
C GLU A 29 -1.51 -8.41 -3.59
N MET A 30 -0.87 -7.39 -3.00
CA MET A 30 0.33 -7.55 -2.20
C MET A 30 0.08 -8.44 -0.97
N ALA A 31 -1.03 -8.23 -0.27
CA ALA A 31 -1.40 -9.03 0.88
C ALA A 31 -1.57 -10.52 0.49
N LYS A 32 -2.17 -10.80 -0.67
CA LYS A 32 -2.29 -12.16 -1.21
C LYS A 32 -0.94 -12.78 -1.53
N TRP A 33 -0.02 -12.04 -2.16
CA TRP A 33 1.34 -12.56 -2.42
C TRP A 33 2.06 -12.95 -1.13
N VAL A 34 1.93 -12.13 -0.08
CA VAL A 34 2.52 -12.42 1.23
C VAL A 34 1.88 -13.67 1.86
N GLU A 35 0.55 -13.82 1.78
CA GLU A 35 -0.15 -15.03 2.25
C GLU A 35 0.27 -16.29 1.47
N GLU A 36 0.65 -16.14 0.20
CA GLU A 36 1.13 -17.22 -0.68
C GLU A 36 2.66 -17.48 -0.56
N GLY A 37 3.38 -16.69 0.24
CA GLY A 37 4.83 -16.81 0.43
C GLY A 37 5.68 -16.17 -0.68
N ASP A 38 5.09 -15.38 -1.59
CA ASP A 38 5.80 -14.63 -2.64
C ASP A 38 6.30 -13.28 -2.08
N GLU A 39 7.24 -13.35 -1.13
CA GLU A 39 7.80 -12.15 -0.48
C GLU A 39 8.63 -11.27 -1.44
N ILE A 40 9.13 -11.82 -2.53
CA ILE A 40 10.02 -11.09 -3.45
C ILE A 40 9.23 -10.00 -4.18
N ASP A 41 8.09 -10.34 -4.76
CA ASP A 41 7.28 -9.37 -5.49
C ASP A 41 6.60 -8.39 -4.52
N ALA A 42 6.22 -8.83 -3.31
CA ALA A 42 5.75 -7.94 -2.25
C ALA A 42 6.81 -6.92 -1.81
N ARG A 43 8.08 -7.33 -1.62
CA ARG A 43 9.18 -6.39 -1.31
C ARG A 43 9.41 -5.39 -2.42
N ARG A 44 9.37 -5.80 -3.69
CA ARG A 44 9.55 -4.88 -4.83
C ARG A 44 8.46 -3.81 -4.90
N LEU A 45 7.22 -4.20 -4.63
CA LEU A 45 6.13 -3.23 -4.54
C LEU A 45 6.36 -2.28 -3.36
N MET A 46 6.73 -2.81 -2.19
CA MET A 46 7.04 -2.00 -1.01
C MET A 46 8.20 -1.02 -1.24
N ASP A 47 9.26 -1.43 -1.95
CA ASP A 47 10.36 -0.55 -2.34
C ASP A 47 9.89 0.60 -3.25
N THR A 48 8.92 0.31 -4.12
CA THR A 48 8.30 1.31 -4.99
C THR A 48 7.47 2.31 -4.19
N ILE A 49 6.70 1.82 -3.21
CA ILE A 49 5.94 2.65 -2.27
C ILE A 49 6.86 3.55 -1.45
N GLU A 50 7.95 3.00 -0.91
CA GLU A 50 8.95 3.76 -0.16
C GLU A 50 9.55 4.88 -1.01
N ARG A 51 9.91 4.60 -2.27
CA ARG A 51 10.42 5.62 -3.20
C ARG A 51 9.38 6.72 -3.43
N TYR A 52 8.11 6.37 -3.59
CA TYR A 52 7.07 7.39 -3.77
C TYR A 52 6.85 8.25 -2.53
N PHE A 53 7.00 7.71 -1.32
CA PHE A 53 7.00 8.55 -0.12
C PHE A 53 8.20 9.50 -0.04
N HIS A 54 9.34 9.15 -0.64
CA HIS A 54 10.52 10.02 -0.69
C HIS A 54 10.47 11.09 -1.79
N GLU A 55 10.01 10.72 -2.98
CA GLU A 55 10.19 11.52 -4.20
C GLU A 55 8.87 11.92 -4.88
N GLY A 56 7.76 11.31 -4.47
CA GLY A 56 6.45 11.53 -5.07
C GLY A 56 5.88 12.92 -4.78
N ASP A 57 4.98 13.34 -5.65
CA ASP A 57 4.22 14.57 -5.43
C ASP A 57 3.13 14.38 -4.35
N LEU A 58 2.56 15.50 -3.91
CA LEU A 58 1.58 15.50 -2.83
C LEU A 58 0.32 14.66 -3.16
N PRO A 59 -0.26 14.72 -4.38
CA PRO A 59 -1.40 13.88 -4.73
C PRO A 59 -1.09 12.39 -4.63
N LEU A 60 0.01 11.92 -5.24
CA LEU A 60 0.38 10.50 -5.22
C LEU A 60 0.62 10.01 -3.80
N THR A 61 1.42 10.74 -3.03
CA THR A 61 1.72 10.38 -1.63
C THR A 61 0.47 10.37 -0.75
N SER A 62 -0.50 11.24 -1.03
CA SER A 62 -1.78 11.28 -0.33
C SER A 62 -2.62 10.03 -0.62
N ILE A 63 -2.72 9.59 -1.89
CA ILE A 63 -3.44 8.36 -2.26
C ILE A 63 -2.78 7.12 -1.62
N ILE A 64 -1.45 7.03 -1.66
CA ILE A 64 -0.72 5.95 -0.98
C ILE A 64 -1.03 5.96 0.53
N TYR A 65 -1.06 7.15 1.14
CA TYR A 65 -1.33 7.30 2.57
C TYR A 65 -2.76 6.90 2.94
N THR A 66 -3.76 7.30 2.16
CA THR A 66 -5.18 7.08 2.51
C THR A 66 -5.74 5.75 2.05
N ASP A 67 -5.21 5.18 0.97
CA ASP A 67 -5.79 3.98 0.36
C ASP A 67 -4.89 2.78 0.65
N PHE A 68 -3.64 2.82 0.16
CA PHE A 68 -2.72 1.68 0.30
C PHE A 68 -2.45 1.34 1.77
N LEU A 69 -2.05 2.32 2.60
CA LEU A 69 -1.72 2.05 4.01
C LEU A 69 -2.95 1.69 4.86
N VAL A 70 -4.12 2.26 4.55
CA VAL A 70 -5.39 1.89 5.22
C VAL A 70 -5.74 0.44 4.91
N THR A 71 -5.69 0.02 3.64
CA THR A 71 -5.95 -1.38 3.27
C THR A 71 -4.95 -2.34 3.94
N ILE A 72 -3.67 -1.97 4.08
CA ILE A 72 -2.71 -2.77 4.85
C ILE A 72 -3.07 -2.85 6.33
N MET A 73 -3.57 -1.77 6.94
CA MET A 73 -4.04 -1.79 8.31
C MET A 73 -5.21 -2.75 8.52
N GLU A 74 -6.12 -2.82 7.54
CA GLU A 74 -7.31 -3.68 7.56
C GLU A 74 -7.01 -5.16 7.25
N ALA A 75 -5.83 -5.46 6.68
CA ALA A 75 -5.41 -6.83 6.43
C ALA A 75 -5.33 -7.67 7.72
N LYS A 76 -5.39 -9.01 7.56
CA LYS A 76 -5.24 -9.95 8.68
C LYS A 76 -3.95 -9.67 9.45
N ARG A 77 -4.00 -9.84 10.78
CA ARG A 77 -2.87 -9.51 11.67
C ARG A 77 -1.55 -10.13 11.23
N GLU A 78 -1.54 -11.42 10.88
CA GLU A 78 -0.33 -12.14 10.48
C GLU A 78 0.27 -11.57 9.19
N THR A 79 -0.56 -11.41 8.16
CA THR A 79 -0.21 -10.78 6.88
C THR A 79 0.35 -9.38 7.08
N ARG A 80 -0.33 -8.56 7.88
CA ARG A 80 0.06 -7.19 8.18
C ARG A 80 1.40 -7.10 8.92
N GLU A 81 1.65 -7.97 9.90
CA GLU A 81 2.93 -7.99 10.60
C GLU A 81 4.08 -8.38 9.67
N LEU A 82 3.86 -9.32 8.74
CA LEU A 82 4.86 -9.68 7.75
C LEU A 82 5.13 -8.52 6.77
N ILE A 83 4.09 -7.86 6.27
CA ILE A 83 4.21 -6.67 5.41
C ILE A 83 4.98 -5.54 6.11
N LYS A 84 4.74 -5.32 7.41
CA LYS A 84 5.48 -4.31 8.21
C LYS A 84 6.98 -4.57 8.29
N THR A 85 7.44 -5.82 8.11
CA THR A 85 8.88 -6.13 8.03
C THR A 85 9.53 -5.68 6.71
N MET A 86 8.71 -5.42 5.69
CA MET A 86 9.16 -4.98 4.37
C MET A 86 9.18 -3.45 4.24
N MET A 87 8.46 -2.74 5.11
CA MET A 87 8.36 -1.28 5.06
C MET A 87 9.71 -0.59 5.26
N GLY A 88 10.04 0.33 4.37
CA GLY A 88 11.11 1.28 4.56
C GLY A 88 10.78 2.33 5.64
N SER A 89 11.72 3.24 5.87
CA SER A 89 11.62 4.25 6.93
C SER A 89 10.42 5.18 6.80
N GLU A 90 10.17 5.73 5.60
CA GLU A 90 9.10 6.71 5.40
C GLU A 90 7.74 6.03 5.35
N THR A 91 7.63 4.86 4.72
CA THR A 91 6.41 4.05 4.75
C THR A 91 6.04 3.70 6.18
N LYS A 92 7.00 3.24 6.98
CA LYS A 92 6.79 2.87 8.40
C LYS A 92 6.36 4.07 9.24
N LYS A 93 6.98 5.23 9.05
CA LYS A 93 6.61 6.49 9.72
C LYS A 93 5.17 6.90 9.41
N ASN A 94 4.78 6.86 8.13
CA ASN A 94 3.42 7.19 7.70
C ASN A 94 2.40 6.18 8.22
N TYR A 95 2.73 4.88 8.18
CA TYR A 95 1.89 3.82 8.74
C TYR A 95 1.64 4.03 10.24
N PHE A 96 2.67 4.35 11.03
CA PHE A 96 2.49 4.59 12.47
C PHE A 96 1.67 5.85 12.77
N LYS A 97 1.85 6.91 11.97
CA LYS A 97 1.03 8.12 12.07
C LYS A 97 -0.44 7.80 11.88
N LEU A 98 -0.77 7.04 10.83
CA LEU A 98 -2.12 6.59 10.53
C LEU A 98 -2.67 5.68 11.63
N PHE A 99 -1.89 4.70 12.07
CA PHE A 99 -2.27 3.76 13.13
C PHE A 99 -2.61 4.47 14.45
N ASN A 100 -1.83 5.47 14.84
CA ASN A 100 -2.09 6.24 16.05
C ASN A 100 -3.36 7.09 15.91
N PHE A 101 -3.60 7.69 14.74
CA PHE A 101 -4.83 8.45 14.47
C PHE A 101 -6.09 7.61 14.65
N TYR A 102 -6.11 6.37 14.11
CA TYR A 102 -7.24 5.47 14.31
C TYR A 102 -7.42 5.05 15.77
N ARG A 103 -6.32 4.81 16.50
CA ARG A 103 -6.39 4.47 17.94
C ARG A 103 -6.93 5.60 18.81
N GLU A 104 -6.61 6.85 18.49
CA GLU A 104 -7.18 8.02 19.18
C GLU A 104 -8.68 8.15 18.91
N SER A 105 -9.15 7.73 17.72
CA SER A 105 -10.56 7.79 17.33
C SER A 105 -11.45 6.77 18.03
N ASP A 106 -10.86 5.70 18.59
CA ASP A 106 -11.55 4.65 19.36
C ASP A 106 -11.60 4.93 20.89
N SER A 107 -11.06 6.07 21.35
CA SER A 107 -10.96 6.46 22.77
C SER A 107 -11.98 7.53 23.16
#